data_AF-A0AAN5VPV7-F1
#
_entry.id   AF-A0AAN5VPV7-F1
#
_cell.length_a   1.000
_cell.length_b   1.000
_cell.length_c   1.000
_cell.angle_alpha   90.00
_cell.angle_beta   90.00
_cell.angle_gamma   90.00
#
_symmetry.space_group_name_H-M   'P 1'
#
loop_
_entity.id
_entity.type
_entity.pdbx_description
1 polymer ?
#
loop_
_entity_poly.entity_id
_entity_poly.type
_entity_poly.pdbx_seq_one_letter_code
_entity_poly.pdbx_strand_id
1 'polypeptide(L)'
;MVEDIKIKKQLELCKFDELKTILKGLTKGTIIYPGIIKDKLNLAMEDVYIMLEQMVKEKAIKRVYELCCQSCINPKEKILNSIEGRFYCDACSKELDPLKDSIVVYIVI
;
A
#
# COMPACT_ATOMS: atom_id res chain seq x y z
N MET A 1 -5.84 31.29 12.88
CA MET A 1 -6.97 30.34 12.81
C MET A 1 -7.47 30.09 11.38
N VAL A 2 -7.87 31.10 10.58
CA VAL A 2 -8.31 30.87 9.19
C VAL A 2 -7.15 30.59 8.22
N GLU A 3 -6.01 31.26 8.41
CA GLU A 3 -4.81 31.06 7.58
C GLU A 3 -4.16 29.68 7.76
N ASP A 4 -4.12 29.18 9.00
CA ASP A 4 -3.54 27.87 9.33
C ASP A 4 -4.29 26.72 8.62
N ILE A 5 -5.62 26.83 8.53
CA ILE A 5 -6.48 25.85 7.84
C ILE A 5 -6.21 25.87 6.32
N LYS A 6 -6.02 27.07 5.74
CA LYS A 6 -5.76 27.22 4.32
C LYS A 6 -4.40 26.64 3.93
N ILE A 7 -3.37 26.88 4.75
CA ILE A 7 -2.02 26.35 4.55
C ILE A 7 -2.03 24.81 4.63
N LYS A 8 -2.69 24.24 5.63
CA LYS A 8 -2.79 22.78 5.79
C LYS A 8 -3.45 22.11 4.57
N LYS A 9 -4.56 22.67 4.09
CA LYS A 9 -5.26 22.16 2.90
C LYS A 9 -4.41 22.26 1.63
N GLN A 10 -3.62 23.32 1.47
CA GLN A 10 -2.71 23.45 0.33
C GLN A 10 -1.58 22.41 0.39
N LEU A 11 -1.03 22.16 1.59
CA LEU A 11 0.01 21.15 1.78
C LEU A 11 -0.50 19.75 1.41
N GLU A 12 -1.72 19.39 1.85
CA GLU A 12 -2.36 18.12 1.49
C GLU A 12 -2.53 17.97 -0.03
N LEU A 13 -2.95 19.04 -0.73
CA LEU A 13 -3.05 19.04 -2.19
C LEU A 13 -1.69 18.84 -2.87
N CYS A 14 -0.65 19.55 -2.43
CA CYS A 14 0.70 19.38 -2.98
C CYS A 14 1.22 17.95 -2.79
N LYS A 15 0.98 17.34 -1.62
CA LYS A 15 1.37 15.95 -1.34
C LYS A 15 0.64 14.96 -2.24
N PHE A 16 -0.61 15.24 -2.58
CA PHE A 16 -1.38 14.41 -3.50
C PHE A 16 -0.90 14.50 -4.95
N ASP A 17 -0.51 15.69 -5.40
CA ASP A 17 0.10 15.87 -6.73
C ASP A 17 1.49 15.22 -6.81
N GLU A 18 2.27 15.28 -5.73
CA GLU A 18 3.53 14.53 -5.59
C GLU A 18 3.30 13.02 -5.71
N LEU A 19 2.30 12.46 -5.01
CA LEU A 19 1.92 11.04 -5.12
C LEU A 19 1.58 10.68 -6.58
N LYS A 20 0.73 11.47 -7.25
CA LYS A 20 0.37 11.25 -8.66
C LYS A 20 1.61 11.24 -9.56
N THR A 21 2.55 12.14 -9.30
CA THR A 21 3.81 12.22 -10.06
C THR A 21 4.67 10.98 -9.86
N ILE A 22 4.79 10.50 -8.61
CA ILE A 22 5.47 9.25 -8.29
C ILE A 22 4.84 8.09 -9.07
N LEU A 23 3.51 7.93 -8.98
CA LEU A 23 2.80 6.81 -9.61
C LEU A 23 2.91 6.81 -11.13
N LYS A 24 2.87 7.99 -11.78
CA LYS A 24 3.08 8.12 -13.24
C LYS A 24 4.47 7.65 -13.69
N GLY A 25 5.47 7.72 -12.82
CA GLY A 25 6.83 7.27 -13.10
C GLY A 25 7.03 5.77 -12.94
N LEU A 26 6.04 5.04 -12.41
CA LEU A 26 6.13 3.59 -12.18
C LEU A 26 5.58 2.80 -13.36
N THR A 27 6.19 1.65 -13.63
CA THR A 27 5.69 0.72 -14.66
C THR A 27 4.49 -0.06 -14.14
N LYS A 28 3.58 -0.43 -15.04
CA LYS A 28 2.47 -1.36 -14.73
C LYS A 28 3.00 -2.63 -14.07
N GLY A 29 2.30 -3.10 -13.04
CA GLY A 29 2.70 -4.26 -12.25
C GLY A 29 3.68 -3.96 -11.11
N THR A 30 4.17 -2.72 -10.98
CA THR A 30 5.04 -2.34 -9.85
C THR A 30 4.27 -2.41 -8.54
N ILE A 31 4.85 -3.08 -7.54
CA ILE A 31 4.33 -3.13 -6.18
C ILE A 31 4.73 -1.85 -5.45
N ILE A 32 3.76 -1.27 -4.75
CA ILE A 32 3.89 -0.06 -3.96
C ILE A 32 3.64 -0.42 -2.51
N TYR A 33 4.69 -0.28 -1.71
CA TYR A 33 4.63 -0.43 -0.26
C TYR A 33 4.24 0.91 0.38
N PRO A 34 3.15 0.97 1.17
CA PRO A 34 2.72 2.21 1.83
C PRO A 34 3.81 2.88 2.67
N GLY A 35 4.67 2.10 3.32
CA GLY A 35 5.81 2.64 4.09
C GLY A 35 6.79 3.46 3.24
N ILE A 36 7.02 3.09 1.98
CA ILE A 36 7.88 3.87 1.08
C ILE A 36 7.24 5.22 0.75
N ILE A 37 5.92 5.25 0.56
CA ILE A 37 5.18 6.48 0.29
C ILE A 37 5.18 7.39 1.51
N LYS A 38 4.99 6.80 2.71
CA LYS A 38 5.11 7.50 3.99
C LYS A 38 6.43 8.25 4.08
N ASP A 39 7.53 7.54 3.85
CA ASP A 39 8.88 8.12 4.00
C ASP A 39 9.18 9.15 2.92
N LYS A 40 8.75 8.92 1.68
CA LYS A 40 8.92 9.89 0.58
C LYS A 40 8.15 11.19 0.78
N LEU A 41 6.92 11.10 1.26
CA LEU A 41 6.03 12.26 1.37
C LEU A 41 6.06 12.89 2.76
N ASN A 42 6.69 12.24 3.75
CA ASN A 42 6.71 12.62 5.15
C ASN A 42 5.29 12.80 5.72
N LEU A 43 4.48 11.75 5.58
CA LEU A 43 3.08 11.72 6.00
C LEU A 43 2.87 10.75 7.17
N ALA A 44 1.75 10.89 7.88
CA ALA A 44 1.27 9.84 8.77
C ALA A 44 0.75 8.65 7.95
N MET A 45 0.80 7.43 8.51
CA MET A 45 0.35 6.23 7.79
C MET A 45 -1.13 6.31 7.41
N GLU A 46 -1.97 6.90 8.27
CA GLU A 46 -3.40 7.07 8.00
C GLU A 46 -3.62 7.90 6.72
N ASP A 47 -2.90 9.01 6.58
CA ASP A 47 -2.99 9.89 5.41
C ASP A 47 -2.51 9.18 4.13
N VAL A 48 -1.44 8.39 4.24
CA VAL A 48 -0.93 7.57 3.11
C VAL A 48 -2.01 6.60 2.63
N TYR A 49 -2.66 5.88 3.53
CA TYR A 49 -3.75 4.97 3.16
C TYR A 49 -4.93 5.73 2.52
N ILE A 50 -5.34 6.86 3.09
CA ILE A 50 -6.41 7.70 2.51
C ILE A 50 -6.08 8.08 1.06
N MET A 51 -4.84 8.52 0.82
CA MET A 51 -4.41 8.94 -0.52
C MET A 51 -4.28 7.77 -1.49
N LEU A 52 -3.74 6.62 -1.07
CA LEU A 52 -3.65 5.43 -1.92
C LEU A 52 -5.04 4.87 -2.25
N GLU A 53 -5.99 4.90 -1.32
CA GLU A 53 -7.38 4.52 -1.60
C GLU A 53 -8.08 5.45 -2.59
N GLN A 54 -7.76 6.73 -2.55
CA GLN A 54 -8.21 7.67 -3.57
C GLN A 54 -7.65 7.28 -4.95
N MET A 55 -6.37 6.88 -5.04
CA MET A 55 -5.76 6.38 -6.28
C MET A 55 -6.37 5.07 -6.78
N VAL A 56 -6.82 4.19 -5.87
CA VAL A 56 -7.59 2.99 -6.22
C VAL A 56 -8.92 3.36 -6.86
N LYS A 57 -9.64 4.33 -6.29
CA LYS A 57 -10.91 4.84 -6.87
C LYS A 57 -10.70 5.46 -8.25
N GLU A 58 -9.58 6.17 -8.44
CA GLU A 58 -9.17 6.75 -9.73
C GLU A 58 -8.67 5.68 -10.73
N LYS A 59 -8.59 4.40 -10.34
CA LYS A 59 -8.09 3.29 -11.17
C LYS A 59 -6.64 3.52 -11.65
N ALA A 60 -5.81 4.17 -10.84
CA ALA A 60 -4.37 4.28 -11.10
C ALA A 60 -3.60 3.08 -10.52
N ILE A 61 -4.10 2.54 -9.41
CA ILE A 61 -3.52 1.38 -8.72
C ILE A 61 -4.63 0.45 -8.24
N LYS A 62 -4.26 -0.76 -7.82
CA LYS A 62 -5.16 -1.74 -7.21
C LYS A 62 -4.60 -2.19 -5.87
N ARG A 63 -5.48 -2.34 -4.87
CA ARG A 63 -5.14 -2.97 -3.59
C ARG A 63 -4.90 -4.48 -3.76
N VAL A 64 -3.81 -4.98 -3.19
CA VAL A 64 -3.48 -6.40 -3.11
C VAL A 64 -2.92 -6.71 -1.71
N TYR A 65 -2.72 -7.99 -1.41
CA TYR A 65 -2.24 -8.45 -0.12
C TYR A 65 -0.99 -9.26 -0.31
N GLU A 66 0.05 -8.95 0.45
CA GLU A 66 1.26 -9.74 0.46
C GLU A 66 1.24 -10.66 1.68
N LEU A 67 1.25 -11.97 1.45
CA LEU A 67 1.31 -12.96 2.51
C LEU A 67 2.73 -13.12 3.04
N CYS A 68 2.86 -13.04 4.36
CA CYS A 68 4.12 -13.12 5.08
C CYS A 68 4.03 -14.20 6.16
N CYS A 69 4.84 -15.26 6.05
CA CYS A 69 4.91 -16.27 7.11
C CYS A 69 5.84 -15.81 8.24
N GLN A 70 5.28 -15.51 9.41
CA GLN A 70 6.02 -15.08 10.61
C GLN A 70 6.94 -16.17 11.20
N SER A 71 6.80 -17.42 10.74
CA SER A 71 7.61 -18.54 11.21
C SER A 71 8.82 -18.84 10.32
N CYS A 72 8.97 -18.15 9.19
CA CYS A 72 10.07 -18.31 8.25
C CYS A 72 10.93 -17.04 8.19
N ILE A 73 12.26 -17.19 8.08
CA ILE A 73 13.18 -16.04 8.00
C ILE A 73 13.13 -15.38 6.62
N ASN A 74 12.79 -16.12 5.56
CA ASN A 74 12.66 -15.62 4.18
C ASN A 74 11.50 -16.35 3.47
N PRO A 75 10.23 -16.10 3.85
CA PRO A 75 9.11 -16.67 3.11
C PRO A 75 9.13 -16.17 1.66
N LYS A 76 8.79 -17.04 0.71
CA LYS A 76 8.44 -16.57 -0.63
C LYS A 76 7.19 -15.70 -0.49
N GLU A 77 7.33 -14.43 -0.85
CA GLU A 77 6.22 -13.47 -0.84
C GLU A 77 5.20 -13.90 -1.90
N LYS A 78 3.93 -14.00 -1.48
CA LYS A 78 2.82 -14.32 -2.37
C LYS A 78 1.86 -13.14 -2.40
N ILE A 79 1.68 -12.56 -3.58
CA ILE A 79 0.70 -11.50 -3.80
C ILE A 79 -0.67 -12.11 -4.11
N LEU A 80 -1.66 -11.70 -3.32
CA LEU A 80 -3.05 -12.10 -3.46
C LEU A 80 -3.92 -10.93 -3.89
N ASN A 81 -4.85 -11.22 -4.79
CA ASN A 81 -5.89 -10.26 -5.18
C ASN A 81 -7.06 -10.21 -4.18
N SER A 82 -7.23 -11.27 -3.37
CA SER A 82 -8.26 -11.39 -2.34
C SER A 82 -7.76 -12.28 -1.21
N ILE A 83 -8.35 -12.12 -0.02
CA ILE A 83 -8.07 -12.92 1.17
C ILE A 83 -9.00 -14.15 1.29
N GLU A 84 -9.78 -14.45 0.26
CA GLU A 84 -10.70 -15.59 0.26
C GLU A 84 -9.93 -16.89 -0.01
N GLY A 85 -10.06 -17.85 0.90
CA GLY A 85 -9.49 -19.19 0.75
C GLY A 85 -8.63 -19.63 1.93
N ARG A 86 -7.97 -20.76 1.75
CA ARG A 86 -6.95 -21.27 2.68
C ARG A 86 -5.58 -21.08 2.08
N PHE A 87 -4.68 -20.53 2.86
CA PHE A 87 -3.33 -20.23 2.43
C PHE A 87 -2.35 -21.01 3.28
N TYR A 88 -1.29 -21.50 2.66
CA TYR A 88 -0.24 -22.25 3.33
C TYR A 88 1.09 -21.65 2.95
N CYS A 89 2.03 -21.65 3.88
CA CYS A 89 3.40 -21.26 3.59
C CYS A 89 4.05 -22.32 2.70
N ASP A 90 4.61 -21.90 1.56
CA ASP A 90 5.30 -22.80 0.62
C ASP A 90 6.57 -23.45 1.21
N ALA A 91 7.11 -22.91 2.32
CA ALA A 91 8.34 -23.40 2.95
C ALA A 91 8.08 -24.37 4.11
N CYS A 92 7.14 -24.06 5.01
CA CYS A 92 6.89 -24.87 6.22
C CYS A 92 5.50 -25.51 6.27
N SER A 93 4.68 -25.32 5.23
CA SER A 93 3.31 -25.85 5.12
C SER A 93 2.33 -25.42 6.22
N LYS A 94 2.73 -24.48 7.08
CA LYS A 94 1.85 -23.89 8.09
C LYS A 94 0.71 -23.13 7.40
N GLU A 95 -0.51 -23.32 7.88
CA GLU A 95 -1.65 -22.50 7.47
C GLU A 95 -1.42 -21.04 7.88
N LEU A 96 -1.71 -20.13 6.96
CA LEU A 96 -1.57 -18.69 7.14
C LEU A 96 -2.97 -18.07 7.27
N ASP A 97 -3.13 -17.24 8.30
CA ASP A 97 -4.33 -16.43 8.50
C ASP A 97 -4.15 -15.12 7.72
N PRO A 98 -4.81 -14.92 6.57
CA PRO A 98 -4.59 -13.74 5.74
C PRO A 98 -4.94 -12.42 6.44
N LEU A 99 -5.68 -12.41 7.55
CA LEU A 99 -5.94 -11.20 8.33
C LEU A 99 -4.77 -10.82 9.24
N LYS A 100 -3.90 -11.77 9.59
CA LYS A 100 -2.76 -11.57 10.50
C LYS A 100 -1.41 -11.68 9.79
N ASP A 101 -1.35 -12.59 8.84
CA ASP A 101 -0.16 -12.98 8.09
C ASP A 101 -0.13 -12.29 6.72
N SER A 102 -0.80 -11.14 6.56
CA SER A 102 -0.68 -10.31 5.37
C SER A 102 -0.48 -8.83 5.68
N ILE A 103 0.14 -8.14 4.73
CA ILE A 103 0.21 -6.68 4.69
C ILE A 103 -0.53 -6.18 3.44
N VAL A 104 -1.15 -5.01 3.58
CA VAL A 104 -1.80 -4.33 2.45
C VAL A 104 -0.74 -3.61 1.63
N VAL A 105 -0.67 -3.95 0.35
CA VAL A 105 0.18 -3.27 -0.64
C VAL A 105 -0.66 -2.91 -1.87
N TYR A 106 -0.07 -2.17 -2.79
CA TYR A 106 -0.76 -1.72 -3.99
C TYR A 106 0.03 -2.10 -5.23
N ILE A 107 -0.64 -2.25 -6.37
CA ILE A 107 -0.01 -2.54 -7.66
C ILE A 107 -0.48 -1.55 -8.71
N VAL A 108 0.44 -1.05 -9.54
CA VAL A 108 0.12 -0.15 -10.66
C VAL A 108 -0.64 -0.92 -11.75
N ILE A 109 -1.75 -0.36 -12.25
CA ILE A 109 -2.60 -1.01 -13.27
C ILE A 109 -2.50 -0.43 -14.67
#